data_AF-A0A0F7RVN6-F1
#
_entry.id   AF-A0A0F7RVN6-F1
#
_cell.length_a   1.000
_cell.length_b   1.000
_cell.length_c   1.000
_cell.angle_alpha   90.00
_cell.angle_beta   90.00
_cell.angle_gamma   90.00
#
_symmetry.space_group_name_H-M   'P 1'
#
loop_
_entity.id
_entity.type
_entity.pdbx_description
1 polymer ?
#
loop_
_entity_poly.entity_id
_entity_poly.type
_entity_poly.pdbx_seq_one_letter_code
_entity_poly.pdbx_strand_id
1 'polypeptide(L)'
;MLVVAPDAPQMWAQEKVLYDFWANDYLTRYPADLAGRTQRISSLNHMLPAHKDMEKQALEYALIDGNGPFMAQEMPGVTFAMTLIPGNSRPGLSWNLRQSQKPPLDGLAFWRINRNGARLLAFDRVSAGAHAQQVSGMQEIIAKYD
;
A
#
# COMPACT_ATOMS: atom_id res chain seq x y z
N MET A 1 -28.02 7.37 9.24
CA MET A 1 -27.65 6.76 7.95
C MET A 1 -26.51 5.79 8.21
N LEU A 2 -26.78 4.48 8.14
CA LEU A 2 -25.74 3.46 8.30
C LEU A 2 -24.91 3.47 7.00
N VAL A 3 -23.66 3.94 7.06
CA VAL A 3 -22.74 3.83 5.93
C VAL A 3 -22.21 2.39 5.96
N VAL A 4 -22.78 1.52 5.12
CA VAL A 4 -22.19 0.20 4.86
C VAL A 4 -20.89 0.46 4.11
N ALA A 5 -19.76 0.10 4.73
CA ALA A 5 -18.48 0.17 4.05
C ALA A 5 -18.53 -0.74 2.81
N PRO A 6 -18.08 -0.28 1.63
CA PRO A 6 -17.92 -1.20 0.51
C PRO A 6 -16.95 -2.31 0.94
N ASP A 7 -17.29 -3.56 0.66
CA ASP A 7 -16.43 -4.70 0.95
C ASP A 7 -15.06 -4.46 0.29
N ALA A 8 -13.97 -4.61 1.07
CA ALA A 8 -12.63 -4.60 0.50
C ALA A 8 -12.57 -5.59 -0.68
N PRO A 9 -11.83 -5.25 -1.74
CA PRO A 9 -11.60 -6.17 -2.85
C PRO A 9 -11.15 -7.53 -2.31
N GLN A 10 -11.86 -8.58 -2.70
CA GLN A 10 -11.56 -9.93 -2.23
C GLN A 10 -10.23 -10.39 -2.81
N MET A 11 -9.28 -10.74 -1.93
CA MET A 11 -8.04 -11.40 -2.30
C MET A 11 -8.25 -12.92 -2.38
N TRP A 12 -7.65 -13.55 -3.39
CA TRP A 12 -7.50 -15.00 -3.41
C TRP A 12 -6.47 -15.47 -2.40
N ALA A 13 -6.49 -16.75 -2.04
CA ALA A 13 -5.60 -17.31 -1.02
C ALA A 13 -4.12 -17.06 -1.32
N GLN A 14 -3.70 -17.20 -2.59
CA GLN A 14 -2.32 -16.94 -3.01
C GLN A 14 -1.95 -15.45 -2.92
N GLU A 15 -2.87 -14.56 -3.31
CA GLU A 15 -2.69 -13.10 -3.20
C GLU A 15 -2.51 -12.69 -1.73
N LYS A 16 -3.31 -13.29 -0.83
CA LYS A 16 -3.22 -13.05 0.62
C LYS A 16 -1.90 -13.55 1.20
N VAL A 17 -1.44 -14.73 0.81
CA VAL A 17 -0.13 -15.26 1.25
C VAL A 17 1.00 -14.33 0.81
N LEU A 18 0.98 -13.90 -0.46
CA LEU A 18 1.98 -12.97 -0.98
C LEU A 18 1.97 -11.63 -0.24
N TYR A 19 0.78 -11.06 -0.06
CA TYR A 19 0.56 -9.84 0.70
C TYR A 19 1.11 -9.93 2.12
N ASP A 20 0.74 -10.97 2.86
CA ASP A 20 1.17 -11.14 4.25
C ASP A 20 2.68 -11.35 4.35
N PHE A 21 3.28 -12.10 3.43
CA PHE A 21 4.72 -12.27 3.36
C PHE A 21 5.45 -10.93 3.14
N TRP A 22 5.04 -10.15 2.15
CA TRP A 22 5.63 -8.85 1.83
C TRP A 22 5.47 -7.80 2.91
N ALA A 23 4.26 -7.71 3.48
CA ALA A 23 4.01 -6.77 4.55
C ALA A 23 4.79 -7.14 5.83
N ASN A 24 4.98 -8.43 6.11
CA ASN A 24 5.83 -8.89 7.22
C ASN A 24 7.32 -8.68 6.91
N ASP A 25 7.80 -8.89 5.68
CA ASP A 25 9.16 -8.55 5.26
C ASP A 25 9.44 -7.06 5.46
N TYR A 26 8.49 -6.18 5.09
CA TYR A 26 8.61 -4.75 5.34
C TYR A 26 8.85 -4.43 6.83
N LEU A 27 8.19 -5.13 7.75
CA LEU A 27 8.40 -4.94 9.19
C LEU A 27 9.81 -5.33 9.66
N THR A 28 10.56 -6.13 8.91
CA THR A 28 11.96 -6.45 9.22
C THR A 28 12.92 -5.31 8.90
N ARG A 29 12.47 -4.30 8.15
CA ARG A 29 13.28 -3.14 7.71
C ARG A 29 13.39 -2.05 8.76
N TYR A 30 12.68 -2.18 9.88
CA TYR A 30 12.83 -1.26 11.00
C TYR A 30 14.13 -1.54 11.75
N PRO A 31 14.75 -0.49 12.33
CA PRO A 31 15.82 -0.66 13.30
C PRO A 31 15.47 -1.67 14.41
N ALA A 32 16.46 -2.45 14.84
CA ALA A 32 16.27 -3.55 15.80
C ALA A 32 15.74 -3.08 17.17
N ASP A 33 16.03 -1.84 17.57
CA ASP A 33 15.53 -1.21 18.79
C ASP A 33 14.01 -0.90 18.75
N LEU A 34 13.40 -0.93 17.56
CA LEU A 34 11.97 -0.81 17.34
C LEU A 34 11.27 -2.16 17.15
N ALA A 35 12.00 -3.28 17.15
CA ALA A 35 11.43 -4.61 17.02
C ALA A 35 10.37 -4.88 18.12
N GLY A 36 9.19 -5.37 17.72
CA GLY A 36 8.06 -5.60 18.61
C GLY A 36 7.31 -4.34 19.08
N ARG A 37 7.75 -3.14 18.67
CA ARG A 37 7.07 -1.86 18.93
C ARG A 37 6.42 -1.27 17.68
N THR A 38 6.71 -1.86 16.52
CA THR A 38 6.10 -1.48 15.25
C THR A 38 4.68 -2.02 15.16
N GLN A 39 3.80 -1.24 14.52
CA GLN A 39 2.41 -1.61 14.31
C GLN A 39 2.16 -1.82 12.83
N ARG A 40 1.25 -2.76 12.54
CA ARG A 40 0.66 -3.00 11.21
C ARG A 40 -0.84 -3.17 11.42
N ILE A 41 -1.62 -2.31 10.79
CA ILE A 41 -3.08 -2.26 10.97
C ILE A 41 -3.72 -2.31 9.60
N SER A 42 -4.38 -3.42 9.29
CA SER A 42 -5.22 -3.52 8.09
C SER A 42 -6.33 -2.49 8.15
N SER A 43 -6.35 -1.60 7.16
CA SER A 43 -7.11 -0.35 7.25
C SER A 43 -7.95 -0.05 6.01
N LEU A 44 -7.81 -0.79 4.90
CA LEU A 44 -8.51 -0.47 3.65
C LEU A 44 -10.03 -0.25 3.84
N ASN A 45 -10.72 -1.18 4.53
CA ASN A 45 -12.15 -1.08 4.81
C ASN A 45 -12.56 0.18 5.61
N HIS A 46 -11.67 0.68 6.46
CA HIS A 46 -11.92 1.90 7.23
C HIS A 46 -11.56 3.16 6.44
N MET A 47 -10.59 3.05 5.54
CA MET A 47 -10.09 4.18 4.75
C MET A 47 -11.01 4.49 3.56
N LEU A 48 -11.55 3.49 2.86
CA LEU A 48 -12.36 3.71 1.66
C LEU A 48 -13.60 4.59 1.91
N PRO A 49 -14.39 4.41 2.99
CA PRO A 49 -15.51 5.31 3.27
C PRO A 49 -15.08 6.74 3.62
N ALA A 50 -13.93 6.90 4.29
CA ALA A 50 -13.40 8.20 4.72
C ALA A 50 -12.66 8.95 3.59
N HIS A 51 -12.10 8.22 2.63
CA HIS A 51 -11.24 8.73 1.56
C HIS A 51 -11.62 8.06 0.24
N LYS A 52 -12.70 8.53 -0.38
CA LYS A 52 -13.28 7.93 -1.59
C LYS A 52 -12.30 7.85 -2.78
N ASP A 53 -11.36 8.79 -2.88
CA ASP A 53 -10.35 8.84 -3.94
C ASP A 53 -9.03 8.17 -3.55
N MET A 54 -8.98 7.42 -2.45
CA MET A 54 -7.75 6.85 -1.91
C MET A 54 -7.00 5.98 -2.92
N GLU A 55 -7.70 5.08 -3.62
CA GLU A 55 -7.08 4.21 -4.65
C GLU A 55 -6.45 5.05 -5.76
N LYS A 56 -7.17 6.06 -6.27
CA LYS A 56 -6.67 6.97 -7.30
C LYS A 56 -5.45 7.75 -6.82
N GLN A 57 -5.52 8.34 -5.62
CA GLN A 57 -4.43 9.12 -5.03
C GLN A 57 -3.18 8.26 -4.75
N ALA A 58 -3.38 7.01 -4.30
CA ALA A 58 -2.30 6.05 -4.09
C ALA A 58 -1.63 5.67 -5.41
N LEU A 59 -2.42 5.49 -6.48
CA LEU A 59 -1.91 5.17 -7.82
C LEU A 59 -1.15 6.36 -8.41
N GLU A 60 -1.73 7.57 -8.37
CA GLU A 60 -1.07 8.81 -8.79
C GLU A 60 0.27 9.02 -8.09
N TYR A 61 0.33 8.72 -6.78
CA TYR A 61 1.57 8.77 -6.03
C TYR A 61 2.58 7.73 -6.52
N ALA A 62 2.15 6.48 -6.73
CA ALA A 62 3.02 5.39 -7.16
C ALA A 62 3.56 5.57 -8.59
N LEU A 63 2.86 6.34 -9.43
CA LEU A 63 3.28 6.68 -10.80
C LEU A 63 4.40 7.71 -10.86
N ILE A 64 4.70 8.41 -9.75
CA ILE A 64 5.82 9.37 -9.69
C ILE A 64 7.14 8.59 -9.59
N ASP A 65 8.13 8.98 -10.39
CA ASP A 65 9.49 8.45 -10.31
C ASP A 65 10.06 8.58 -8.89
N GLY A 66 10.62 7.50 -8.35
CA GLY A 66 11.08 7.41 -6.96
C GLY A 66 10.04 6.84 -5.98
N ASN A 67 8.75 6.83 -6.34
CA ASN A 67 7.64 6.44 -5.47
C ASN A 67 6.97 5.12 -5.87
N GLY A 68 7.50 4.46 -6.90
CA GLY A 68 6.96 3.19 -7.39
C GLY A 68 7.11 2.03 -6.40
N PRO A 69 6.71 0.82 -6.81
CA PRO A 69 6.77 -0.35 -5.95
C PRO A 69 8.17 -0.64 -5.42
N PHE A 70 8.24 -1.01 -4.14
CA PHE A 70 9.45 -1.55 -3.50
C PHE A 70 9.48 -3.08 -3.50
N MET A 71 8.35 -3.70 -3.86
CA MET A 71 8.23 -5.12 -4.19
C MET A 71 7.33 -5.26 -5.40
N ALA A 72 7.71 -6.14 -6.32
CA ALA A 72 6.90 -6.51 -7.47
C ALA A 72 7.16 -7.98 -7.80
N GLN A 73 6.10 -8.70 -8.19
CA GLN A 73 6.21 -10.09 -8.65
C GLN A 73 5.24 -10.31 -9.80
N GLU A 74 5.80 -10.75 -10.92
CA GLU A 74 5.06 -11.13 -12.10
C GLU A 74 4.59 -12.59 -11.98
N MET A 75 3.34 -12.81 -12.34
CA MET A 75 2.68 -14.12 -12.47
C MET A 75 1.96 -14.16 -13.82
N PRO A 76 1.54 -15.33 -14.33
CA PRO A 76 0.85 -15.43 -15.61
C PRO A 76 -0.36 -14.47 -15.70
N GLY A 77 -0.26 -13.46 -16.56
CA GLY A 77 -1.32 -12.49 -16.82
C GLY A 77 -1.54 -11.42 -15.75
N VAL A 78 -0.69 -11.33 -14.71
CA VAL A 78 -0.87 -10.37 -13.60
C VAL A 78 0.46 -10.04 -12.91
N THR A 79 0.65 -8.79 -12.51
CA THR A 79 1.75 -8.37 -11.62
C THR A 79 1.16 -7.90 -10.31
N PHE A 80 1.69 -8.43 -9.22
CA PHE A 80 1.44 -7.91 -7.87
C PHE A 80 2.53 -6.92 -7.51
N ALA A 81 2.17 -5.85 -6.82
CA ALA A 81 3.12 -4.82 -6.43
C ALA A 81 2.79 -4.25 -5.06
N MET A 82 3.80 -3.78 -4.32
CA MET A 82 3.62 -3.08 -3.04
C MET A 82 4.37 -1.76 -3.04
N THR A 83 3.66 -0.69 -2.68
CA THR A 83 4.17 0.68 -2.64
C THR A 83 4.11 1.23 -1.22
N LEU A 84 5.18 1.90 -0.79
CA LEU A 84 5.22 2.64 0.47
C LEU A 84 4.71 4.06 0.21
N ILE A 85 3.74 4.50 0.99
CA ILE A 85 3.19 5.86 0.96
C ILE A 85 3.54 6.52 2.29
N PRO A 86 4.59 7.35 2.35
CA PRO A 86 4.97 8.07 3.55
C PRO A 86 3.81 8.94 4.04
N GLY A 87 3.54 8.96 5.33
CA GLY A 87 2.44 9.75 5.88
C GLY A 87 2.63 11.27 5.74
N ASN A 88 3.85 11.73 5.48
CA ASN A 88 4.16 13.13 5.16
C ASN A 88 4.07 13.45 3.64
N SER A 89 3.75 12.47 2.80
CA SER A 89 3.41 12.71 1.39
C SER A 89 2.05 13.41 1.24
N ARG A 90 1.77 14.00 0.08
CA ARG A 90 0.46 14.60 -0.22
C ARG A 90 -0.72 13.66 0.09
N PRO A 91 -0.77 12.41 -0.42
CA PRO A 91 -1.86 11.49 -0.05
C PRO A 91 -1.84 11.15 1.45
N GLY A 92 -0.67 10.91 2.04
CA GLY A 92 -0.56 10.57 3.47
C GLY A 92 -1.13 11.64 4.41
N LEU A 93 -0.90 12.92 4.10
CA LEU A 93 -1.48 14.05 4.83
C LEU A 93 -3.01 14.11 4.63
N SER A 94 -3.50 13.91 3.41
CA SER A 94 -4.94 13.90 3.11
C SER A 94 -5.70 12.76 3.82
N TRP A 95 -4.98 11.70 4.19
CA TRP A 95 -5.47 10.51 4.89
C TRP A 95 -5.23 10.58 6.40
N ASN A 96 -4.74 11.71 6.92
CA ASN A 96 -4.41 11.90 8.32
C ASN A 96 -3.43 10.84 8.87
N LEU A 97 -2.43 10.44 8.09
CA LEU A 97 -1.37 9.52 8.55
C LEU A 97 -0.33 10.20 9.45
N ARG A 98 -0.36 11.54 9.50
CA ARG A 98 0.39 12.36 10.46
C ARG A 98 -0.63 13.19 11.22
N GLN A 99 -0.87 12.83 12.48
CA GLN A 99 -1.76 13.57 13.38
C GLN A 99 -0.97 14.05 14.58
N SER A 100 -1.29 15.25 15.06
CA SER A 100 -0.72 15.76 16.31
C SER A 100 -1.05 14.80 17.46
N GLN A 101 -0.08 14.56 18.35
CA GLN A 101 -0.22 13.69 19.53
C GLN A 101 -0.53 12.21 19.24
N LYS A 102 -0.42 11.77 17.98
CA LYS A 102 -0.49 10.34 17.60
C LYS A 102 0.86 9.90 17.03
N PRO A 103 1.22 8.61 17.19
CA PRO A 103 2.38 8.06 16.50
C PRO A 103 2.26 8.28 14.97
N PRO A 104 3.33 8.69 14.29
CA PRO A 104 3.32 8.86 12.84
C PRO A 104 3.18 7.48 12.16
N LEU A 105 2.36 7.41 11.10
CA LEU A 105 2.07 6.17 10.36
C LEU A 105 2.39 6.29 8.87
N ASP A 106 2.94 5.26 8.24
CA ASP A 106 3.03 5.18 6.77
C ASP A 106 1.98 4.19 6.22
N GLY A 107 1.75 4.24 4.91
CA GLY A 107 0.81 3.36 4.23
C GLY A 107 1.53 2.32 3.37
N LEU A 108 1.10 1.06 3.44
CA LEU A 108 1.50 0.03 2.47
C LEU A 108 0.31 -0.24 1.55
N ALA A 109 0.45 0.11 0.27
CA ALA A 109 -0.55 -0.13 -0.76
C ALA A 109 -0.18 -1.39 -1.55
N PHE A 110 -1.05 -2.40 -1.54
CA PHE A 110 -0.86 -3.64 -2.28
C PHE A 110 -1.76 -3.71 -3.50
N TRP A 111 -1.17 -3.91 -4.67
CA TRP A 111 -1.80 -3.78 -5.97
C TRP A 111 -1.86 -5.10 -6.71
N ARG A 112 -2.93 -5.26 -7.49
CA ARG A 112 -3.02 -6.21 -8.59
C ARG A 112 -3.09 -5.46 -9.91
N ILE A 113 -2.19 -5.77 -10.82
CA ILE A 113 -2.00 -5.05 -12.08
C ILE A 113 -2.12 -6.06 -13.22
N ASN A 114 -3.07 -5.83 -14.13
CA ASN A 114 -3.27 -6.64 -15.33
C ASN A 114 -3.87 -5.78 -16.45
N ARG A 115 -4.40 -6.40 -17.50
CA ARG A 115 -5.05 -5.71 -18.64
C ARG A 115 -6.23 -4.80 -18.26
N ASN A 116 -6.79 -4.95 -17.05
CA ASN A 116 -7.85 -4.07 -16.55
C ASN A 116 -7.30 -2.88 -15.74
N GLY A 117 -5.98 -2.70 -15.70
CA GLY A 117 -5.28 -1.66 -14.94
C GLY A 117 -4.85 -2.10 -13.54
N ALA A 118 -4.43 -1.12 -12.75
CA ALA A 118 -3.99 -1.30 -11.37
C ALA A 118 -5.16 -1.19 -10.39
N ARG A 119 -5.40 -2.23 -9.60
CA ARG A 119 -6.43 -2.29 -8.56
C ARG A 119 -5.79 -2.41 -7.19
N LEU A 120 -6.18 -1.55 -6.24
CA LEU A 120 -5.74 -1.66 -4.86
C LEU A 120 -6.48 -2.83 -4.21
N LEU A 121 -5.75 -3.82 -3.71
CA LEU A 121 -6.31 -5.00 -3.03
C LEU A 121 -6.27 -4.87 -1.51
N ALA A 122 -5.22 -4.24 -0.98
CA ALA A 122 -5.07 -4.05 0.44
C ALA A 122 -4.33 -2.76 0.78
N PHE A 123 -4.61 -2.26 1.97
CA PHE A 123 -3.91 -1.12 2.55
C PHE A 123 -3.70 -1.32 4.04
N ASP A 124 -2.45 -1.31 4.46
CA ASP A 124 -2.07 -1.30 5.87
C ASP A 124 -1.54 0.06 6.27
N ARG A 125 -1.92 0.50 7.46
CA ARG A 125 -1.18 1.56 8.18
C ARG A 125 -0.11 0.90 9.00
N VAL A 126 1.12 1.34 8.83
CA VAL A 126 2.29 0.87 9.58
C VAL A 126 2.90 2.01 10.37
N SER A 127 3.72 1.73 11.38
CA SER A 127 4.54 2.77 12.01
C SER A 127 5.36 3.54 10.96
N ALA A 128 5.68 4.81 11.18
CA ALA A 128 6.55 5.51 10.25
C ALA A 128 8.03 5.13 10.45
N GLY A 129 8.82 5.20 9.38
CA GLY A 129 10.29 5.25 9.48
C GLY A 129 11.05 4.01 9.00
N ALA A 130 10.38 2.97 8.49
CA ALA A 130 11.09 1.93 7.74
C ALA A 130 11.42 2.40 6.32
N HIS A 131 12.64 2.10 5.87
CA HIS A 131 13.09 2.42 4.52
C HIS A 131 12.68 1.34 3.54
N ALA A 132 12.02 1.73 2.45
CA ALA A 132 11.76 0.86 1.32
C ALA A 132 12.10 1.58 0.02
N GLN A 133 13.20 1.14 -0.60
CA GLN A 133 13.65 1.68 -1.88
C GLN A 133 12.82 1.08 -3.01
N GLN A 134 12.42 1.92 -3.96
CA GLN A 134 11.76 1.49 -5.19
C GLN A 134 12.63 0.49 -5.96
N VAL A 135 12.00 -0.58 -6.44
CA VAL A 135 12.64 -1.60 -7.29
C VAL A 135 12.13 -1.60 -8.73
N SER A 136 10.98 -0.96 -9.00
CA SER A 136 10.38 -0.88 -10.34
C SER A 136 9.50 0.36 -10.49
N GLY A 137 9.37 0.90 -11.70
CA GLY A 137 8.39 1.95 -12.01
C GLY A 137 6.96 1.41 -12.04
N MET A 138 6.00 2.09 -11.41
CA MET A 138 4.58 1.68 -11.52
C MET A 138 4.10 1.78 -12.98
N GLN A 139 4.50 2.84 -13.69
CA GLN A 139 4.16 3.04 -15.10
C GLN A 139 4.71 1.91 -15.98
N GLU A 140 5.94 1.45 -15.72
CA GLU A 140 6.57 0.36 -16.47
C GLU A 140 5.84 -0.97 -16.27
N ILE A 141 5.36 -1.24 -15.05
CA ILE A 141 4.58 -2.44 -14.76
C ILE A 141 3.23 -2.42 -15.48
N ILE A 142 2.54 -1.28 -15.45
CA ILE A 142 1.24 -1.12 -16.13
C ILE A 142 1.40 -1.29 -17.64
N ALA A 143 2.44 -0.69 -18.24
CA ALA A 143 2.71 -0.75 -19.67
C ALA A 143 2.96 -2.16 -20.21
N LYS A 144 3.22 -3.17 -19.36
CA LYS A 144 3.30 -4.59 -19.78
C LYS A 144 1.96 -5.16 -20.24
N TYR A 145 0.86 -4.52 -19.88
CA TYR A 145 -0.50 -5.02 -20.09
C TYR A 145 -1.32 -4.20 -21.08
N ASP A 146 -0.75 -3.10 -21.59
CA ASP A 146 -1.27 -2.29 -22.70
C ASP A 146 -1.06 -3.00 -24.04
#